data_AF-A0A382CJU4-F1
#
_entry.id   AF-A0A382CJU4-F1
#
_cell.length_a   1.000
_cell.length_b   1.000
_cell.length_c   1.000
_cell.angle_alpha   90.00
_cell.angle_beta   90.00
_cell.angle_gamma   90.00
#
_symmetry.space_group_name_H-M   'P 1'
#
loop_
_entity.id
_entity.type
_entity.pdbx_description
1 polymer ?
#
loop_
_entity_poly.entity_id
_entity_poly.type
_entity_poly.pdbx_seq_one_letter_code
_entity_poly.pdbx_strand_id
1 'polypeptide(L)'
;MELWSKAQIELINSNQEKISPLTLDIIRNNISTPMIKVNNDGSIEHNNIENFNITDTTAVSKLIKRFSKENKPIEIKYNDELLSLLYYGNSTVINKLKYYPLALLLIIFLFGSVVYFFYKSSKTAT
;
A
#
# COMPACT_ATOMS: atom_id res chain seq x y z
N MET A 1 1.52 -3.61 -6.33
CA MET A 1 2.60 -2.73 -5.83
C MET A 1 3.93 -3.06 -6.49
N GLU A 2 4.38 -4.32 -6.39
CA GLU A 2 5.64 -4.76 -6.98
C GLU A 2 5.77 -4.42 -8.47
N LEU A 3 4.74 -4.70 -9.27
CA LEU A 3 4.74 -4.37 -10.71
C LEU A 3 4.90 -2.87 -10.97
N TRP A 4 4.23 -2.03 -10.18
CA TRP A 4 4.36 -0.59 -10.25
C TRP A 4 5.75 -0.11 -9.81
N SER A 5 6.29 -0.67 -8.72
CA SER A 5 7.64 -0.35 -8.24
C SER A 5 8.70 -0.72 -9.28
N LYS A 6 8.57 -1.89 -9.93
CA LYS A 6 9.43 -2.29 -11.05
C LYS A 6 9.31 -1.33 -12.23
N ALA A 7 8.09 -0.98 -12.62
CA ALA A 7 7.86 -0.01 -13.70
C ALA A 7 8.48 1.36 -13.37
N GLN A 8 8.37 1.82 -12.12
CA GLN A 8 8.95 3.08 -11.68
C GLN A 8 10.49 3.06 -11.71
N ILE A 9 11.11 1.95 -11.28
CA ILE A 9 12.56 1.75 -11.35
C ILE A 9 13.03 1.72 -12.80
N GLU A 10 12.30 1.03 -13.67
CA GLU A 10 12.60 0.98 -15.11
C GLU A 10 12.52 2.38 -15.73
N LEU A 11 11.50 3.17 -15.39
CA LEU A 11 11.36 4.56 -15.85
C LEU A 11 12.51 5.45 -15.38
N ILE A 12 13.00 5.27 -14.14
CA ILE A 12 14.13 6.05 -13.61
C ILE A 12 15.45 5.67 -14.28
N ASN A 13 15.66 4.37 -14.57
CA ASN A 13 16.92 3.85 -15.07
C ASN A 13 17.04 3.85 -16.61
N SER A 14 15.94 4.05 -17.34
CA SER A 14 15.95 4.01 -18.80
C SER A 14 16.28 5.37 -19.40
N ASN A 15 17.19 5.38 -20.38
CA ASN A 15 17.30 6.51 -21.30
C ASN A 15 15.98 6.62 -22.07
N GLN A 16 15.46 7.85 -22.22
CA GLN A 16 14.10 8.17 -22.68
C GLN A 16 13.63 7.45 -23.97
N GLU A 17 14.54 6.91 -24.77
CA GLU A 17 14.25 6.17 -26.01
C GLU A 17 13.82 4.70 -25.80
N LYS A 18 13.89 4.13 -24.59
CA LYS A 18 13.61 2.70 -24.32
C LYS A 18 12.48 2.43 -23.31
N ILE A 19 11.61 3.40 -23.05
CA ILE A 19 10.49 3.19 -22.11
C ILE A 19 9.35 2.45 -22.81
N SER A 20 8.98 1.27 -22.30
CA SER A 20 7.83 0.52 -22.83
C SER A 20 6.50 1.27 -22.58
N PRO A 21 5.56 1.30 -23.55
CA PRO A 21 4.22 1.85 -23.34
C PRO A 21 3.50 1.20 -22.15
N LEU A 22 3.72 -0.10 -21.92
CA LEU A 22 3.16 -0.83 -20.78
C LEU A 22 3.67 -0.28 -19.45
N THR A 23 4.94 0.08 -19.36
CA THR A 23 5.56 0.69 -18.17
C THR A 23 4.87 2.01 -17.84
N LEU A 24 4.60 2.84 -18.86
CA LEU A 24 3.87 4.10 -18.69
C LEU A 24 2.42 3.88 -18.26
N ASP A 25 1.73 2.90 -18.84
CA ASP A 25 0.34 2.58 -18.48
C ASP A 25 0.22 2.08 -17.04
N ILE A 26 1.16 1.23 -16.59
CA ILE A 26 1.22 0.74 -15.21
C ILE A 26 1.41 1.89 -14.22
N ILE A 27 2.26 2.86 -14.55
CA ILE A 27 2.51 4.02 -13.69
C ILE A 27 1.30 4.95 -13.68
N ARG A 28 0.77 5.30 -14.85
CA ARG A 28 -0.34 6.26 -15.00
C ARG A 28 -1.65 5.77 -14.40
N ASN A 29 -1.96 4.49 -14.56
CA ASN A 29 -3.23 3.93 -14.11
C ASN A 29 -3.21 3.49 -12.64
N ASN A 30 -2.15 3.80 -11.89
CA ASN A 30 -2.05 3.44 -10.49
C ASN A 30 -2.78 4.44 -9.58
N ILE A 31 -3.99 4.08 -9.18
CA ILE A 31 -4.81 4.82 -8.20
C ILE A 31 -4.76 4.24 -6.77
N SER A 32 -4.08 3.11 -6.57
CA SER A 32 -4.24 2.29 -5.36
C SER A 32 -3.03 2.29 -4.43
N THR A 33 -1.88 2.74 -4.92
CA THR A 33 -0.61 2.75 -4.20
C THR A 33 -0.40 4.13 -3.57
N PRO A 34 -0.53 4.27 -2.24
CA PRO A 34 -0.25 5.52 -1.55
C PRO A 34 1.25 5.82 -1.57
N MET A 35 1.62 7.05 -1.91
CA MET A 35 3.01 7.46 -2.09
C MET A 35 3.31 8.88 -1.60
N ILE A 36 4.52 9.07 -1.10
CA ILE A 36 5.08 10.35 -0.68
C ILE A 36 6.47 10.48 -1.31
N LYS A 37 6.69 11.54 -2.06
CA LYS A 37 7.99 11.92 -2.60
C LYS A 37 8.55 13.06 -1.75
N VAL A 38 9.77 12.90 -1.26
CA VAL A 38 10.52 13.92 -0.53
C VAL A 38 11.66 14.36 -1.42
N ASN A 39 11.62 15.61 -1.87
CA ASN A 39 12.66 16.21 -2.67
C ASN A 39 13.83 16.70 -1.79
N ASN A 40 15.01 16.89 -2.37
CA ASN A 40 16.20 17.35 -1.65
C ASN A 40 16.05 18.78 -1.06
N ASP A 41 15.17 19.60 -1.64
CA ASP A 41 14.81 20.93 -1.11
C ASP A 41 13.86 20.87 0.11
N GLY A 42 13.45 19.67 0.52
CA GLY A 42 12.51 19.44 1.61
C GLY A 42 11.04 19.54 1.20
N SER A 43 10.74 19.79 -0.07
CA SER A 43 9.36 19.79 -0.57
C SER A 43 8.80 18.36 -0.58
N ILE A 44 7.52 18.25 -0.25
CA ILE A 44 6.82 16.97 -0.11
C ILE A 44 5.66 16.92 -1.08
N GLU A 45 5.70 15.96 -1.99
CA GLU A 45 4.59 15.63 -2.88
C GLU A 45 3.95 14.32 -2.41
N HIS A 46 2.64 14.20 -2.55
CA HIS A 46 1.91 12.99 -2.17
C HIS A 46 0.92 12.63 -3.27
N ASN A 47 0.64 11.34 -3.39
CA ASN A 47 -0.38 10.85 -4.32
C ASN A 47 -1.10 9.62 -3.73
N ASN A 48 -2.39 9.49 -4.07
CA ASN A 48 -3.27 8.42 -3.57
C ASN A 48 -3.33 8.31 -2.02
N ILE A 49 -3.25 9.44 -1.30
CA ILE A 49 -3.42 9.50 0.16
C ILE A 49 -4.60 10.42 0.48
N GLU A 50 -5.72 9.85 0.90
CA GLU A 50 -6.88 10.62 1.35
C GLU A 50 -6.63 11.26 2.72
N ASN A 51 -7.19 12.45 2.94
CA ASN A 51 -7.10 13.20 4.20
C ASN A 51 -5.66 13.48 4.68
N PHE A 52 -4.72 13.63 3.75
CA PHE A 52 -3.34 13.95 4.06
C PHE A 52 -3.15 15.46 4.21
N ASN A 53 -2.76 15.91 5.39
CA ASN A 53 -2.34 17.29 5.61
C ASN A 53 -0.82 17.36 5.65
N ILE A 54 -0.21 17.94 4.60
CA ILE A 54 1.24 18.11 4.49
C ILE A 54 1.78 19.02 5.62
N THR A 55 0.94 19.93 6.13
CA THR A 55 1.29 20.86 7.21
C THR A 55 1.46 20.15 8.55
N ASP A 56 0.85 18.98 8.73
CA ASP A 56 1.04 18.16 9.92
C ASP A 56 2.31 17.31 9.78
N THR A 57 3.44 17.90 10.18
CA THR A 57 4.75 17.26 10.13
C THR A 57 4.79 15.92 10.89
N THR A 58 3.98 15.77 11.94
CA THR A 58 3.94 14.54 12.76
C THR A 58 3.24 13.41 12.00
N ALA A 59 2.09 13.70 11.38
CA ALA A 59 1.38 12.74 10.56
C ALA A 59 2.22 12.29 9.34
N VAL A 60 2.87 13.24 8.68
CA VAL A 60 3.77 12.99 7.55
C VAL A 60 4.93 12.08 7.96
N SER A 61 5.64 12.41 9.05
CA SER A 61 6.76 11.61 9.55
C SER A 61 6.34 10.18 9.91
N LYS A 62 5.19 10.03 10.56
CA LYS A 62 4.63 8.71 10.90
C LYS A 62 4.32 7.90 9.65
N LEU A 63 3.81 8.55 8.60
CA LEU A 63 3.46 7.91 7.34
C LEU A 63 4.70 7.46 6.55
N ILE A 64 5.72 8.32 6.47
CA ILE A 64 7.03 7.99 5.88
C ILE A 64 7.65 6.80 6.60
N LYS A 65 7.66 6.81 7.94
CA LYS A 65 8.18 5.70 8.75
C LYS A 65 7.40 4.41 8.53
N ARG A 66 6.09 4.49 8.31
CA ARG A 66 5.27 3.33 7.98
C ARG A 66 5.64 2.78 6.60
N PHE A 67 5.67 3.63 5.57
CA PHE A 67 5.99 3.23 4.20
C PHE A 67 7.40 2.66 4.08
N SER A 68 8.39 3.24 4.77
CA SER A 68 9.75 2.71 4.83
C SER A 68 9.85 1.34 5.50
N LYS A 69 8.90 0.95 6.35
CA LYS A 69 8.83 -0.39 6.94
C LYS A 69 8.12 -1.38 6.03
N GLU A 70 7.15 -0.91 5.24
CA GLU A 70 6.39 -1.75 4.32
C GLU A 70 7.21 -2.08 3.07
N ASN A 71 7.93 -1.09 2.50
CA ASN A 71 8.74 -1.25 1.30
C ASN A 71 10.05 -0.44 1.39
N LYS A 72 11.06 -0.86 0.63
CA LYS A 72 12.29 -0.08 0.46
C LYS A 72 11.98 1.19 -0.35
N PRO A 73 12.35 2.40 0.11
CA PRO A 73 12.18 3.62 -0.67
C PRO A 73 12.91 3.55 -2.01
N ILE A 74 12.36 4.20 -3.04
CA ILE A 74 13.00 4.32 -4.35
C ILE A 74 13.81 5.63 -4.36
N GLU A 75 15.11 5.51 -4.61
CA GLU A 75 16.02 6.65 -4.75
C GLU A 75 15.98 7.15 -6.20
N ILE A 76 15.70 8.43 -6.39
CA ILE A 76 15.75 9.10 -7.68
C ILE A 76 17.04 9.91 -7.71
N LYS A 77 17.99 9.48 -8.56
CA LYS A 77 19.31 10.09 -8.71
C LYS A 77 19.51 10.64 -10.11
N TYR A 78 20.28 11.72 -10.22
CA TYR A 78 20.75 12.25 -11.48
C TYR A 78 22.25 12.55 -11.35
N ASN A 79 23.08 12.02 -12.25
CA ASN A 79 24.55 12.14 -12.17
C ASN A 79 25.12 11.81 -10.77
N ASP A 80 24.68 10.68 -10.19
CA ASP A 80 25.04 10.22 -8.82
C ASP A 80 24.61 11.14 -7.66
N GLU A 81 23.93 12.24 -7.92
CA GLU A 81 23.34 13.10 -6.90
C GLU A 81 21.91 12.67 -6.57
N LEU A 82 21.59 12.56 -5.27
CA LEU A 82 20.25 12.20 -4.80
C LEU A 82 19.31 13.41 -4.93
N LEU A 83 18.35 13.31 -5.85
CA LEU A 83 17.37 14.39 -6.07
C LEU A 83 16.14 14.24 -5.17
N SER A 84 15.65 13.01 -5.01
CA SER A 84 14.46 12.75 -4.18
C SER A 84 14.37 11.30 -3.75
N LEU A 85 13.59 11.08 -2.69
CA LEU A 85 13.24 9.78 -2.13
C LEU A 85 11.74 9.56 -2.25
N LEU A 86 11.34 8.46 -2.90
CA LEU A 86 9.95 8.07 -3.05
C LEU A 86 9.60 6.94 -2.08
N TYR A 87 8.78 7.27 -1.09
CA TYR A 87 8.22 6.34 -0.10
C TYR A 87 6.85 5.87 -0.57
N TYR A 88 6.61 4.55 -0.59
CA TYR A 88 5.33 3.98 -1.01
C TYR A 88 4.90 2.85 -0.08
N GLY A 89 3.63 2.85 0.29
CA GLY A 89 3.03 1.84 1.17
C GLY A 89 2.10 0.92 0.42
N ASN A 90 1.72 -0.21 1.01
CA ASN A 90 0.88 -1.24 0.40
C ASN A 90 -0.46 -0.70 -0.13
N SER A 91 -0.95 -1.30 -1.22
CA SER A 91 -2.21 -0.84 -1.81
C SER A 91 -3.39 -1.18 -0.90
N THR A 92 -4.43 -0.35 -0.96
CA THR A 92 -5.65 -0.51 -0.15
C THR A 92 -6.29 -1.90 -0.34
N VAL A 93 -6.18 -2.47 -1.54
CA VAL A 93 -6.66 -3.81 -1.89
C VAL A 93 -5.89 -4.91 -1.17
N ILE A 94 -4.56 -4.85 -1.13
CA ILE A 94 -3.73 -5.83 -0.41
C ILE A 94 -4.09 -5.83 1.08
N ASN A 95 -4.32 -4.65 1.66
CA ASN A 95 -4.70 -4.56 3.07
C ASN A 95 -6.04 -5.25 3.34
N LYS A 96 -7.04 -5.10 2.47
CA LYS A 96 -8.33 -5.81 2.61
C LYS A 96 -8.17 -7.33 2.52
N LEU A 97 -7.29 -7.81 1.65
CA LEU A 97 -7.07 -9.25 1.46
C LEU A 97 -6.47 -9.92 2.70
N LYS A 98 -5.65 -9.21 3.49
CA LYS A 98 -5.06 -9.72 4.74
C LYS A 98 -6.11 -10.08 5.80
N TYR A 99 -7.23 -9.36 5.85
CA TYR A 99 -8.29 -9.58 6.85
C TYR A 99 -9.33 -10.61 6.40
N TYR A 100 -9.36 -10.95 5.12
CA TYR A 100 -10.34 -11.88 4.56
C TYR A 100 -10.34 -13.27 5.25
N PRO A 101 -9.19 -13.92 5.50
CA PRO A 101 -9.17 -15.20 6.21
C PRO A 101 -9.72 -15.13 7.65
N LEU A 102 -9.53 -14.00 8.33
CA LEU A 102 -10.04 -13.81 9.70
C LEU A 102 -11.56 -13.67 9.72
N ALA A 103 -12.13 -12.95 8.75
CA ALA A 103 -13.58 -12.85 8.57
C ALA A 103 -14.21 -14.22 8.29
N LEU A 104 -13.54 -15.06 7.49
CA LEU A 104 -14.00 -16.42 7.21
C LEU A 104 -14.04 -17.29 8.48
N LEU A 105 -13.00 -17.24 9.32
CA LEU A 105 -12.98 -17.96 10.60
C LEU A 105 -14.12 -17.50 11.53
N LEU A 106 -14.40 -16.20 11.56
CA LEU A 106 -15.51 -15.64 12.35
C LEU A 106 -16.87 -16.18 11.88
N ILE A 107 -17.07 -16.30 10.57
CA ILE A 107 -18.29 -16.90 10.00
C ILE A 107 -18.41 -18.38 10.41
N ILE A 108 -17.34 -19.17 10.29
CA ILE A 108 -17.32 -20.59 10.70
C ILE A 108 -17.66 -20.73 12.19
N PHE A 109 -17.06 -19.88 13.04
CA PHE A 109 -17.31 -19.86 14.48
C PHE A 109 -18.77 -19.53 14.82
N LEU A 110 -19.36 -18.55 14.13
CA LEU A 110 -20.78 -18.18 14.30
C LEU A 110 -21.70 -19.35 13.95
N PHE A 111 -21.51 -19.99 12.79
CA PHE A 111 -22.32 -21.15 12.40
C PHE A 111 -22.12 -22.33 13.36
N GLY A 112 -20.89 -22.62 13.78
CA GLY A 112 -20.61 -23.66 14.77
C GLY A 112 -21.31 -23.39 16.10
N SER A 113 -21.32 -22.14 16.55
CA SER A 113 -22.02 -21.72 17.77
C SER A 113 -23.53 -21.90 17.66
N VAL A 114 -24.13 -21.52 16.52
CA VAL A 114 -25.57 -21.71 16.26
C VAL A 114 -25.94 -23.20 16.33
N VAL A 115 -25.16 -24.07 15.69
CA VAL A 115 -25.38 -25.53 15.73
C VAL A 115 -25.23 -26.07 17.16
N TYR A 116 -24.21 -25.63 17.90
CA TYR A 116 -24.00 -26.04 19.29
C TYR A 116 -25.16 -25.63 20.20
N PHE A 117 -25.64 -24.39 20.09
CA PHE A 117 -26.78 -23.91 20.87
C PHE A 117 -28.07 -24.64 20.53
N PHE A 118 -28.32 -24.91 19.24
CA PHE A 118 -29.47 -25.68 18.80
C PHE A 118 -29.44 -27.10 19.38
N TYR A 119 -28.29 -27.78 19.31
CA TYR A 119 -28.12 -29.12 19.87
C TYR A 119 -28.32 -29.12 21.40
N LYS A 120 -27.71 -28.17 22.10
CA LYS A 120 -27.85 -28.02 23.56
C LYS A 120 -29.33 -27.82 23.94
N SER A 121 -30.02 -26.88 23.28
CA SER A 121 -31.42 -26.55 23.58
C SER A 121 -32.35 -27.74 23.34
N SER A 122 -32.17 -28.47 22.23
CA SER A 122 -32.93 -29.69 21.94
C SER A 122 -32.76 -30.77 23.02
N LYS A 123 -31.53 -30.94 23.52
CA LYS A 123 -31.23 -31.92 24.58
C LYS A 123 -31.64 -31.48 26.00
N THR A 124 -32.00 -30.20 26.19
CA THR A 124 -32.53 -29.71 27.48
C THR A 124 -34.06 -29.71 27.50
N ALA A 125 -34.71 -29.94 26.35
CA ALA A 125 -36.17 -29.95 26.19
C ALA A 125 -36.78 -31.37 26.21
N THR A 126 -35.98 -32.41 26.49
CA THR A 126 -36.43 -33.80 26.73
C THR A 126 -35.97 -34.22 28.11
#